data_AF-A0A852UNK2-F1
#
_entry.id   AF-A0A852UNK2-F1
#
_cell.length_a   1.000
_cell.length_b   1.000
_cell.length_c   1.000
_cell.angle_alpha   90.00
_cell.angle_beta   90.00
_cell.angle_gamma   90.00
#
_symmetry.space_group_name_H-M   'P 1'
#
loop_
_entity.id
_entity.type
_entity.pdbx_description
1 polymer ?
#
loop_
_entity_poly.entity_id
_entity_poly.type
_entity_poly.pdbx_seq_one_letter_code
_entity_poly.pdbx_strand_id
1 'polypeptide(L)' 'MPGPGSLIIIAVIALLVFGPKKLPEIGKAFGSSLREFKHATKGLVEDDEVKKVEDKKEELK' A
#
# COMPACT_ATOMS: atom_id res chain seq x y z
N MET A 1 10.85 24.89 -8.93
CA MET A 1 9.98 23.78 -8.50
C MET A 1 9.34 23.16 -9.73
N PRO A 2 9.47 21.85 -9.97
CA PRO A 2 8.77 21.20 -11.07
C PRO A 2 7.25 21.35 -10.84
N GLY A 3 6.59 22.08 -11.73
CA GLY A 3 5.14 22.30 -11.67
C GLY A 3 4.34 21.11 -12.19
N PRO A 4 3.00 21.10 -12.04
CA PRO A 4 2.14 20.00 -12.48
C PRO A 4 2.34 19.58 -13.94
N GLY A 5 2.70 20.52 -14.83
CA GLY A 5 2.98 20.24 -16.25
C GLY A 5 4.20 19.33 -16.48
N SER A 6 5.20 19.37 -15.60
CA SER A 6 6.39 18.51 -15.72
C SER A 6 6.08 17.03 -15.45
N LEU A 7 5.19 16.76 -14.49
CA LEU A 7 4.71 15.39 -14.20
C LEU A 7 3.89 14.81 -15.35
N ILE A 8 3.08 15.64 -16.01
CA ILE A 8 2.28 15.21 -17.19
C ILE A 8 3.21 14.77 -18.32
N ILE A 9 4.28 15.51 -18.61
CA ILE A 9 5.25 15.14 -19.65
C ILE A 9 5.91 13.80 -19.35
N ILE A 10 6.33 13.57 -18.10
CA ILE A 10 6.92 12.30 -17.68
C ILE A 10 5.91 11.16 -17.83
N ALA A 11 4.65 11.38 -17.43
CA ALA A 11 3.59 10.40 -17.57
C ALA A 11 3.32 10.05 -19.05
N VAL A 12 3.33 11.04 -19.95
CA VAL A 12 3.16 10.80 -21.40
C VAL A 12 4.32 9.96 -21.96
N ILE A 13 5.57 10.26 -21.61
CA ILE A 13 6.72 9.47 -22.04
C ILE A 13 6.64 8.04 -21.51
N ALA A 14 6.32 7.87 -20.23
CA ALA A 14 6.12 6.55 -19.62
C ALA A 14 4.99 5.78 -20.31
N LEU A 15 3.89 6.47 -20.67
CA LEU A 15 2.77 5.90 -21.42
C LEU A 15 3.16 5.47 -22.84
N LEU A 16 4.10 6.13 -23.50
CA LEU A 16 4.60 5.70 -24.81
C LEU A 16 5.46 4.44 -24.71
N VAL A 17 6.29 4.33 -23.67
CA VAL A 17 7.17 3.17 -23.44
C VAL A 17 6.38 1.96 -22.94
N PHE A 18 5.54 2.14 -21.93
CA PHE A 18 4.79 1.05 -21.30
C PHE A 18 3.42 0.82 -21.96
N GLY A 19 2.83 1.82 -22.61
CA GLY A 19 1.49 1.75 -23.17
C GLY A 19 0.39 2.05 -22.14
N PRO A 20 -0.68 2.80 -22.51
CA PRO A 20 -1.77 3.15 -21.59
C PRO A 20 -2.56 1.95 -21.07
N LYS A 21 -2.54 0.83 -21.79
CA LYS A 21 -3.21 -0.41 -21.38
C LYS A 21 -2.48 -1.16 -20.27
N LYS A 22 -1.15 -0.97 -20.12
CA LYS A 22 -0.37 -1.67 -19.08
C LYS A 22 -0.49 -1.03 -17.71
N LEU A 23 -0.68 0.29 -17.63
CA LEU A 23 -0.90 0.99 -16.35
C LEU A 23 -2.09 0.43 -15.54
N PRO A 24 -3.30 0.25 -16.09
CA PRO A 24 -4.43 -0.31 -15.34
C PRO A 24 -4.23 -1.79 -15.00
N GLU A 25 -3.49 -2.54 -15.82
CA GLU A 25 -3.14 -3.94 -15.55
C GLU A 25 -2.20 -4.06 -14.34
N ILE A 26 -1.11 -3.28 -14.33
CA ILE A 26 -0.17 -3.19 -13.20
C ILE A 26 -0.87 -2.66 -11.95
N GLY A 27 -1.71 -1.63 -12.08
CA GLY A 27 -2.48 -1.07 -10.97
C GLY A 27 -3.45 -2.07 -10.34
N LYS A 28 -4.11 -2.92 -11.14
CA LYS A 28 -4.96 -4.00 -10.63
C LYS A 28 -4.17 -5.07 -9.89
N ALA A 29 -3.04 -5.52 -10.47
CA ALA A 29 -2.19 -6.52 -9.82
C ALA A 29 -1.60 -6.00 -8.51
N PHE A 30 -0.98 -4.81 -8.55
CA PHE A 30 -0.40 -4.16 -7.38
C PHE A 30 -1.45 -3.80 -6.32
N GLY A 31 -2.63 -3.35 -6.74
CA GLY A 31 -3.74 -3.03 -5.85
C GLY A 31 -4.27 -4.25 -5.09
N SER A 32 -4.38 -5.40 -5.75
CA SER A 32 -4.73 -6.67 -5.09
C SER A 32 -3.67 -7.08 -4.07
N SER A 33 -2.38 -7.00 -4.44
CA SER A 33 -1.28 -7.28 -3.51
C SER A 33 -1.27 -6.34 -2.30
N LEU A 34 -1.48 -5.04 -2.52
CA LEU A 34 -1.50 -4.05 -1.45
C LEU A 34 -2.72 -4.24 -0.53
N ARG A 35 -3.85 -4.69 -1.09
CA ARG A 35 -5.05 -5.04 -0.33
C ARG A 35 -4.79 -6.25 0.56
N GLU A 36 -4.23 -7.32 0.02
CA GLU A 36 -3.85 -8.51 0.80
C GLU A 36 -2.80 -8.17 1.87
N PHE A 37 -1.78 -7.38 1.51
CA PHE A 37 -0.76 -6.89 2.44
C PHE A 37 -1.38 -6.09 3.59
N LYS A 38 -2.34 -5.20 3.30
CA LYS A 38 -3.10 -4.46 4.31
C LYS A 38 -3.89 -5.38 5.23
N HIS A 39 -4.56 -6.40 4.67
CA HIS A 39 -5.34 -7.36 5.47
C HIS A 39 -4.43 -8.20 6.38
N ALA A 40 -3.32 -8.70 5.86
CA ALA A 40 -2.33 -9.44 6.64
C ALA A 40 -1.72 -8.58 7.76
N THR A 41 -1.31 -7.35 7.42
CA THR A 41 -0.73 -6.41 8.40
C THR A 41 -1.74 -6.06 9.49
N LYS A 42 -3.02 -5.86 9.15
CA LYS A 42 -4.06 -5.53 10.11
C LYS A 42 -4.28 -6.65 11.14
N GLY A 43 -4.29 -7.92 10.69
CA GLY A 43 -4.39 -9.07 11.58
C GLY A 43 -3.19 -9.20 12.52
N LEU A 44 -1.98 -8.91 12.05
CA LEU A 44 -0.77 -8.92 12.89
C LEU A 44 -0.79 -7.81 13.95
N VAL A 45 -1.20 -6.59 13.56
CA VAL A 45 -1.32 -5.46 14.50
C VAL A 45 -2.41 -5.73 15.54
N GLU A 46 -3.56 -6.29 15.14
CA GLU A 46 -4.62 -6.64 16.08
C GLU A 46 -4.17 -7.75 17.07
N ASP A 47 -3.41 -8.76 16.63
CA ASP A 47 -2.86 -9.80 17.51
C ASP A 47 -1.77 -9.26 18.48
N ASP A 48 -0.92 -8.34 18.03
CA ASP A 48 0.08 -7.68 18.88
C ASP A 48 -0.58 -6.75 19.91
N GLU A 49 -1.68 -6.08 19.54
CA GLU A 49 -2.44 -5.24 20.46
C GLU A 49 -3.16 -6.07 21.54
N VAL A 50 -3.73 -7.23 21.19
CA VAL A 50 -4.37 -8.13 22.17
C VAL A 50 -3.35 -8.69 23.16
N LYS A 51 -2.19 -9.17 22.68
CA LYS A 51 -1.11 -9.67 23.56
C LYS A 51 -0.59 -8.59 24.50
N LYS A 52 -0.39 -7.37 24.01
CA LYS A 52 0.11 -6.25 24.81
C LYS A 52 -0.88 -5.78 25.89
N VAL A 53 -2.18 -5.99 25.68
CA VAL A 53 -3.23 -5.69 26.68
C VAL A 53 -3.33 -6.81 27.73
N GLU A 54 -3.07 -8.06 27.35
CA GLU A 54 -3.03 -9.21 28.26
C GLU A 54 -1.81 -9.20 29.18
N ASP A 55 -0.60 -8.97 28.65
CA ASP A 55 0.63 -8.83 29.44
C ASP A 55 0.51 -7.70 30.49
N LYS A 56 -0.09 -6.57 30.11
CA LYS A 56 -0.28 -5.42 31.01
C LYS A 56 -1.32 -5.67 32.10
N LYS A 57 -2.23 -6.63 31.91
CA LYS A 57 -3.26 -6.98 32.89
C LYS A 57 -2.75 -7.97 33.95
N GLU A 58 -1.71 -8.74 33.63
CA GLU A 58 -1.03 -9.64 34.58
C GLU A 58 -0.06 -8.88 35.50
N GLU A 59 0.63 -7.83 35.03
CA GLU A 59 1.49 -6.99 35.90
C GLU A 59 0.72 -6.15 36.95
N LEU A 60 -0.58 -5.93 36.75
CA LEU A 60 -1.43 -5.15 37.67
C LEU A 60 -2.19 -6.02 38.71
N LYS A 61 -2.05 -7.35 38.67
CA LYS A 61 -2.64 -8.29 39.63
C LYS A 61 -1.59 -8.84 40.60
#